data_AF-A0A6V7I8L7-F1
#
_entry.id   AF-A0A6V7I8L7-F1
#
_cell.length_a   1.000
_cell.length_b   1.000
_cell.length_c   1.000
_cell.angle_alpha   90.00
_cell.angle_beta   90.00
_cell.angle_gamma   90.00
#
_symmetry.space_group_name_H-M   'P 1'
#
loop_
_entity.id
_entity.type
_entity.pdbx_description
1 polymer ?
#
loop_
_entity_poly.entity_id
_entity_poly.type
_entity_poly.pdbx_seq_one_letter_code
_entity_poly.pdbx_strand_id
1 'polypeptide(L)' 'QQTSGEVLVNDLPRDLAAFRRSSAYIMQDDHLEPLLTVEEAMKIAADLKLRSNDQKKSQR' A
#
# COMPACT_ATOMS: atom_id res chain seq x y z
N GLN A 1 15.70 -2.93 29.08
CA GLN A 1 16.47 -4.07 28.54
C GLN A 1 16.15 -4.14 27.06
N GLN A 2 17.15 -4.18 26.17
CA GLN A 2 16.92 -4.24 24.74
C GLN A 2 16.93 -5.72 24.33
N THR A 3 15.80 -6.21 23.84
CA THR A 3 15.63 -7.59 23.37
C THR A 3 16.28 -7.78 22.00
N SER A 4 17.07 -8.84 21.84
CA SER A 4 17.70 -9.24 20.58
C SER A 4 16.87 -10.28 19.84
N GLY A 5 16.88 -10.25 18.51
CA GLY A 5 16.23 -11.24 17.64
C GLY A 5 16.27 -10.84 16.17
N GLU A 6 15.90 -11.76 15.29
CA GLU A 6 15.84 -11.54 13.85
C GLU A 6 14.39 -11.65 13.36
N VAL A 7 14.05 -10.87 12.33
CA VAL A 7 12.73 -10.94 11.68
C VAL A 7 12.90 -11.61 10.33
N LEU A 8 12.21 -12.72 10.15
CA LEU A 8 12.20 -13.48 8.90
C LEU A 8 10.89 -13.22 8.13
N VAL A 9 10.98 -13.24 6.80
CA VAL A 9 9.84 -13.19 5.88
C VAL A 9 10.04 -14.31 4.88
N ASN A 10 9.13 -15.29 4.86
CA ASN A 10 9.27 -16.53 4.09
C ASN A 10 10.62 -17.22 4.36
N ASP A 11 10.95 -17.42 5.64
CA ASP A 11 12.18 -18.07 6.14
C ASP A 11 13.51 -17.37 5.78
N LEU A 12 13.45 -16.19 5.16
CA LEU A 12 14.63 -15.38 4.82
C LEU A 12 14.71 -14.12 5.68
N PRO A 13 15.91 -13.61 6.01
CA PRO A 13 16.07 -12.33 6.69
C PRO A 13 15.30 -11.21 5.98
N ARG A 14 14.50 -10.46 6.75
CA ARG A 14 13.63 -9.43 6.19
C ARG A 14 14.41 -8.33 5.48
N ASP A 15 14.28 -8.26 4.16
CA ASP A 15 14.58 -7.04 3.40
C ASP A 15 13.40 -6.06 3.51
N LEU A 16 13.67 -4.87 4.04
CA LEU A 16 12.66 -3.82 4.20
C LEU A 16 12.08 -3.33 2.87
N ALA A 17 12.87 -3.30 1.79
CA ALA A 17 12.40 -2.83 0.49
C ALA A 17 11.44 -3.84 -0.14
N ALA A 18 11.79 -5.13 -0.15
CA ALA A 18 10.91 -6.19 -0.60
C ALA A 18 9.66 -6.31 0.27
N PHE A 19 9.81 -6.28 1.60
CA PHE A 19 8.69 -6.37 2.55
C PHE A 19 7.66 -5.25 2.35
N ARG A 20 8.09 -4.00 2.14
CA ARG A 20 7.17 -2.88 1.85
C ARG A 20 6.37 -3.06 0.55
N ARG A 21 6.87 -3.84 -0.41
CA ARG A 21 6.16 -4.12 -1.66
C ARG A 21 5.14 -5.26 -1.51
N SER A 22 5.40 -6.22 -0.62
CA SER A 22 4.58 -7.42 -0.43
C SER A 22 3.64 -7.38 0.77
N SER A 23 3.80 -6.39 1.66
CA SER A 23 2.94 -6.20 2.84
C SER A 23 2.06 -4.96 2.70
N ALA A 24 0.99 -4.92 3.48
CA ALA A 24 0.16 -3.75 3.68
C ALA A 24 0.27 -3.31 5.15
N TYR A 25 0.37 -2.00 5.38
CA TYR A 25 0.37 -1.41 6.71
C TYR A 25 -0.86 -0.53 6.86
N ILE A 26 -1.64 -0.77 7.92
CA ILE A 26 -2.82 0.01 8.28
C ILE A 26 -2.48 0.75 9.57
N MET A 27 -2.59 2.07 9.55
CA MET A 27 -2.32 2.91 10.72
C MET A 27 -3.43 2.74 11.76
N GLN A 28 -3.09 3.02 13.02
CA GLN A 28 -4.08 3.02 14.11
C GLN A 28 -5.09 4.17 13.95
N ASP A 29 -4.58 5.36 13.63
CA ASP A 29 -5.39 6.52 13.29
C ASP A 29 -5.62 6.57 11.77
N ASP A 30 -6.85 6.83 11.35
CA ASP A 30 -7.22 7.02 9.95
C ASP A 30 -7.31 8.51 9.59
N HIS A 31 -6.76 8.84 8.42
CA HIS A 31 -6.82 10.19 7.85
C HIS A 31 -7.59 10.12 6.53
N LEU A 32 -8.92 10.00 6.63
CA LEU A 32 -9.81 9.96 5.48
C LEU A 32 -10.33 11.38 5.15
N GLU A 33 -10.49 11.67 3.87
CA GLU A 33 -11.08 12.94 3.41
C GLU A 33 -12.60 12.91 3.61
N PRO A 34 -13.18 13.79 4.46
CA PRO A 34 -14.58 13.70 4.88
C PRO A 34 -15.58 14.07 3.77
N LEU A 35 -15.11 14.71 2.70
CA LEU A 35 -15.93 15.16 1.58
C LEU A 35 -15.93 14.17 0.40
N LEU A 36 -15.25 13.03 0.53
CA LEU A 36 -15.24 11.99 -0.47
C LEU A 36 -16.12 10.83 -0.05
N THR A 37 -16.86 10.30 -1.02
CA THR A 37 -17.48 8.98 -0.88
C THR A 37 -16.41 7.90 -0.85
N VAL A 38 -16.79 6.72 -0.33
CA VAL A 38 -15.90 5.55 -0.30
C VAL A 38 -15.42 5.18 -1.71
N GLU A 39 -16.29 5.26 -2.72
CA GLU A 39 -15.93 4.94 -4.10
C GLU A 39 -14.86 5.90 -4.65
N GLU A 40 -15.00 7.21 -4.41
CA GLU A 40 -14.04 8.22 -4.84
C GLU A 40 -12.68 8.01 -4.18
N ALA A 41 -12.65 7.83 -2.86
CA ALA A 41 -11.41 7.59 -2.12
C ALA A 41 -10.69 6.32 -2.61
N MET A 42 -11.42 5.23 -2.84
CA MET A 42 -10.86 3.97 -3.33
C MET A 42 -10.37 4.06 -4.77
N LYS A 43 -11.07 4.80 -5.64
CA LYS A 43 -10.63 5.03 -7.02
C LYS A 43 -9.31 5.81 -7.06
N ILE A 44 -9.21 6.89 -6.28
CA ILE A 44 -7.97 7.69 -6.18
C ILE A 44 -6.82 6.82 -5.64
N ALA A 45 -7.07 6.03 -4.58
CA ALA A 45 -6.07 5.14 -4.02
C ALA A 45 -5.61 4.07 -5.04
N ALA A 46 -6.52 3.51 -5.83
CA ALA A 46 -6.21 2.55 -6.88
C ALA A 46 -5.36 3.20 -7.99
N ASP A 47 -5.74 4.38 -8.47
CA ASP A 47 -5.01 5.13 -9.50
C ASP A 47 -3.58 5.48 -9.06
N LEU A 48 -3.35 5.76 -7.76
CA LEU A 48 -2.01 5.99 -7.20
C LEU A 48 -1.21 4.69 -7.00
N LYS A 49 -1.85 3.63 -6.51
CA LYS A 49 -1.16 2.41 -6.06
C LYS A 49 -0.85 1.45 -7.21
N LEU A 50 -1.73 1.38 -8.20
CA LEU A 50 -1.58 0.53 -9.37
C LEU A 50 -0.80 1.31 -10.42
N ARG A 51 0.29 0.71 -10.93
CA ARG A 51 0.98 1.29 -12.10
C ARG A 51 0.00 1.29 -13.26
N SER A 52 -0.22 2.44 -13.91
CA SER A 52 -1.12 2.55 -15.05
C SER A 52 -0.73 1.56 -16.14
N ASN A 53 -1.44 0.43 -16.22
CA ASN A 53 -1.44 -0.43 -17.40
C ASN A 53 -2.47 0.06 -18.44
N ASP A 54 -3.02 1.27 -18.26
CA ASP A 54 -4.03 1.87 -19.13
C ASP A 54 -3.44 2.34 -20.46
N GLN A 55 -3.06 1.37 -21.30
CA GLN A 55 -3.31 1.48 -22.72
C GLN A 55 -4.83 1.41 -22.96
N LYS A 56 -5.52 2.54 -22.79
CA LYS A 56 -6.77 2.93 -23.48
C LYS A 56 -7.37 4.16 -22.80
N LYS A 57 -6.78 5.33 -23.04
CA LYS A 57 -7.61 6.52 -23.20
C LYS A 57 -8.30 6.40 -24.56
N SER A 58 -9.49 5.77 -24.57
CA SER A 58 -10.41 5.91 -25.70
C SER A 58 -10.81 7.38 -25.76
N GLN A 59 -10.16 8.10 -26.67
CA GLN A 59 -10.55 9.42 -27.09
C GLN A 59 -12.02 9.36 -27.52
N ARG A 60 -12.86 10.21 -26.91
CA ARG A 60 -14.11 10.64 -27.54
C ARG A 60 -13.82 11.97 -28.23
#